data_AF-A0A357ZAT0-F1
#
_entry.id   AF-A0A357ZAT0-F1
#
_cell.length_a   1.000
_cell.length_b   1.000
_cell.length_c   1.000
_cell.angle_alpha   90.00
_cell.angle_beta   90.00
_cell.angle_gamma   90.00
#
_symmetry.space_group_name_H-M   'P 1'
#
loop_
_entity.id
_entity.type
_entity.pdbx_description
1 polymer ?
#
loop_
_entity_poly.entity_id
_entity_poly.type
_entity_poly.pdbx_seq_one_letter_code
_entity_poly.pdbx_strand_id
1 'polypeptide(L)'
;MPSGLIAKEDLPIIEAFKGDKLNLISPVTLRENLAYIFTLIGLTRLPDTIELEVIEDFIRSTYPYFTIQEMRIAFKMAVQGKFDCNIEHYEKFSPKYISGIMNAYKSKANQVRKNIPPPPDQPVKHLSDQEIVDFTKEDWLNGKRQDFNRVFNADKVFKILLKQGKLAFTQDQILETIRVVREDNLYRLNKMHPLDAKKFSQEIRQEDFIELQCKKLALVKYFEGFSG
;
A
#
# COMPACT_ATOMS: atom_id res chain seq x y z
N MET A 1 -16.46 -18.19 -6.94
CA MET A 1 -16.84 -18.07 -5.51
C MET A 1 -15.82 -18.85 -4.68
N PRO A 2 -14.80 -18.25 -4.07
CA PRO A 2 -13.95 -18.97 -3.13
C PRO A 2 -14.51 -18.78 -1.72
N SER A 3 -15.42 -19.65 -1.29
CA SER A 3 -15.69 -19.86 0.13
C SER A 3 -14.53 -20.68 0.70
N GLY A 4 -13.45 -20.01 1.10
CA GLY A 4 -12.32 -20.62 1.78
C GLY A 4 -12.73 -21.02 3.20
N LEU A 5 -13.21 -22.25 3.37
CA LEU A 5 -13.40 -22.85 4.69
C LEU A 5 -12.03 -22.95 5.36
N ILE A 6 -11.74 -22.04 6.28
CA ILE A 6 -10.59 -22.14 7.18
C ILE A 6 -10.70 -23.50 7.88
N ALA A 7 -9.73 -24.39 7.66
CA ALA A 7 -9.70 -25.67 8.33
C ALA A 7 -9.48 -25.45 9.84
N LYS A 8 -10.11 -26.26 10.70
CA LYS A 8 -9.94 -26.13 12.16
C LYS A 8 -8.47 -26.23 12.59
N GLU A 9 -7.68 -27.01 11.86
CA GLU A 9 -6.23 -27.15 12.06
C GLU A 9 -5.43 -25.88 11.75
N ASP A 10 -5.98 -24.93 10.97
CA ASP A 10 -5.34 -23.67 10.61
C ASP A 10 -5.66 -22.55 11.61
N LEU A 11 -6.67 -22.71 12.48
CA LEU A 11 -7.05 -21.69 13.47
C LEU A 11 -5.88 -21.25 14.37
N PRO A 12 -5.03 -22.17 14.88
CA PRO A 12 -3.88 -21.77 15.67
C PRO A 12 -2.84 -20.95 14.89
N ILE A 13 -2.72 -21.16 13.57
CA ILE A 13 -1.83 -20.39 12.68
C ILE A 13 -2.39 -18.97 12.49
N ILE A 14 -3.71 -18.86 12.30
CA ILE A 14 -4.38 -17.57 12.16
C ILE A 14 -4.23 -16.74 13.44
N GLU A 15 -4.41 -17.38 14.61
CA GLU A 15 -4.21 -16.71 15.89
C GLU A 15 -2.76 -16.24 16.07
N ALA A 16 -1.79 -17.06 15.63
CA ALA A 16 -0.38 -16.70 15.68
C ALA A 16 -0.05 -15.43 14.88
N PHE A 17 -0.78 -15.10 13.80
CA PHE A 17 -0.54 -13.89 13.01
C PHE A 17 -0.76 -12.57 13.78
N LYS A 18 -1.52 -12.61 14.89
CA LYS A 18 -1.85 -11.44 15.70
C LYS A 18 -0.76 -11.05 16.71
N GLY A 19 0.26 -11.89 16.88
CA GLY A 19 1.35 -11.65 17.82
C GLY A 19 2.29 -10.52 17.41
N ASP A 20 3.15 -10.12 18.34
CA ASP A 20 4.20 -9.13 18.08
C ASP A 20 5.30 -9.69 17.18
N LYS A 21 5.82 -8.82 16.31
CA LYS A 21 6.84 -9.16 15.32
C LYS A 21 8.19 -9.41 15.98
N LEU A 22 8.92 -10.41 15.48
CA LEU A 22 10.21 -10.84 16.03
C LEU A 22 11.24 -9.71 16.05
N ASN A 23 11.20 -8.77 15.12
CA ASN A 23 12.08 -7.60 15.15
C ASN A 23 11.70 -6.53 16.19
N LEU A 24 10.46 -6.54 16.70
CA LEU A 24 9.93 -5.53 17.63
C LEU A 24 9.84 -6.00 19.09
N ILE A 25 9.84 -7.31 19.34
CA ILE A 25 9.77 -7.84 20.70
C ILE A 25 11.05 -7.56 21.50
N SER A 26 10.92 -7.43 22.82
CA SER A 26 12.08 -7.29 23.71
C SER A 26 12.99 -8.53 23.68
N PRO A 27 14.30 -8.39 23.98
CA PRO A 27 15.19 -9.54 24.14
C PRO A 27 14.75 -10.51 25.24
N VAL A 28 14.11 -10.01 26.30
CA VAL A 28 13.58 -10.86 27.39
C VAL A 28 12.46 -11.76 26.86
N THR A 29 11.49 -11.18 26.17
CA THR A 29 10.37 -11.92 25.56
C THR A 29 10.86 -12.96 24.56
N LEU A 30 11.85 -12.61 23.72
CA LEU A 30 12.43 -13.57 22.78
C LEU A 30 13.05 -14.76 23.52
N ARG A 31 13.87 -14.50 24.55
CA ARG A 31 14.55 -15.53 25.35
C ARG A 31 13.58 -16.46 26.09
N GLU A 32 12.51 -15.94 26.66
CA GLU A 32 11.46 -16.77 27.30
C GLU A 32 10.81 -17.73 26.30
N ASN A 33 10.52 -17.26 25.09
CA ASN A 33 9.93 -18.09 24.05
C ASN A 33 10.95 -19.08 23.44
N LEU A 34 12.23 -18.72 23.39
CA LEU A 34 13.31 -19.65 23.05
C LEU A 34 13.47 -20.76 24.09
N ALA A 35 13.41 -20.44 25.39
CA ALA A 35 13.47 -21.45 26.45
C ALA A 35 12.33 -22.48 26.34
N TYR A 36 11.13 -22.02 26.00
CA TYR A 36 10.01 -22.91 25.66
C TYR A 36 10.35 -23.82 24.46
N ILE A 37 10.91 -23.26 23.39
CA ILE A 37 11.28 -24.03 22.18
C ILE A 37 12.39 -25.05 22.49
N PHE A 38 13.41 -24.68 23.27
CA PHE A 38 14.50 -25.59 23.67
C PHE A 38 13.97 -26.79 24.43
N THR A 39 13.05 -26.54 25.37
CA THR A 39 12.37 -27.59 26.12
C THR A 39 11.52 -28.48 25.20
N LEU A 40 10.79 -27.86 24.27
CA LEU A 40 9.89 -28.55 23.34
C LEU A 40 10.63 -29.52 22.40
N ILE A 41 11.82 -29.13 21.92
CA ILE A 41 12.63 -29.98 21.02
C ILE A 41 13.51 -30.98 21.78
N GLY A 42 13.55 -30.93 23.11
CA GLY A 42 14.41 -31.81 23.91
C GLY A 42 15.88 -31.44 23.83
N LEU A 43 16.21 -30.14 23.76
CA LEU A 43 17.60 -29.69 23.71
C LEU A 43 18.28 -29.89 25.08
N THR A 44 19.27 -30.78 25.12
CA THR A 44 20.01 -31.17 26.34
C THR A 44 21.09 -30.16 26.72
N ARG A 45 21.80 -29.60 25.73
CA ARG A 45 22.78 -28.53 25.90
C ARG A 45 22.18 -27.18 25.49
N LEU A 46 21.86 -26.35 26.47
CA LEU A 46 21.40 -24.99 26.20
C LEU A 46 22.53 -24.16 25.56
N PRO A 47 22.21 -23.25 24.62
CA PRO A 47 23.20 -22.35 24.05
C PRO A 47 23.86 -21.50 25.14
N ASP A 48 25.17 -21.26 25.02
CA ASP A 48 25.84 -20.26 25.83
C ASP A 48 25.44 -18.83 25.42
N THR A 49 25.93 -17.82 26.15
CA THR A 49 25.59 -16.41 25.89
C THR A 49 25.92 -15.98 24.46
N ILE A 50 27.08 -16.38 23.93
CA ILE A 50 27.54 -15.97 22.59
C ILE A 50 26.69 -16.68 21.53
N GLU A 51 26.46 -17.98 21.69
CA GLU A 51 25.60 -18.74 20.80
C GLU A 51 24.18 -18.16 20.79
N LEU A 52 23.66 -17.76 21.95
CA LEU A 52 22.33 -17.17 22.08
C LEU A 52 22.25 -15.81 21.39
N GLU A 53 23.25 -14.94 21.53
CA GLU A 53 23.32 -13.66 20.81
C GLU A 53 23.27 -13.85 19.29
N VAL A 54 24.03 -14.82 18.77
CA VAL A 54 24.02 -15.17 17.34
C VAL A 54 22.65 -15.71 16.90
N ILE A 55 22.02 -16.55 17.72
CA ILE A 55 20.68 -17.09 17.44
C ILE A 55 19.65 -15.95 17.41
N GLU A 56 19.69 -15.05 18.39
CA GLU A 56 18.77 -13.91 18.46
C GLU A 56 18.92 -12.98 17.26
N ASP A 57 20.16 -12.60 16.90
CA ASP A 57 20.44 -11.78 15.74
C ASP A 57 19.95 -12.45 14.44
N PHE A 58 20.25 -13.74 14.27
CA PHE A 58 19.81 -14.50 13.11
C PHE A 58 18.29 -14.53 12.96
N ILE A 59 17.56 -14.78 14.05
CA ILE A 59 16.08 -14.81 14.04
C ILE A 59 15.52 -13.45 13.64
N ARG A 60 16.03 -12.37 14.24
CA ARG A 60 15.52 -11.01 14.03
C ARG A 60 15.83 -10.47 12.64
N SER A 61 17.00 -10.79 12.09
CA SER A 61 17.41 -10.36 10.76
C SER A 61 16.77 -11.18 9.64
N THR A 62 16.59 -12.49 9.84
CA THR A 62 16.11 -13.41 8.79
C THR A 62 14.59 -13.53 8.75
N TYR A 63 13.93 -13.47 9.92
CA TYR A 63 12.47 -13.63 10.05
C TYR A 63 11.78 -12.41 10.70
N PRO A 64 12.13 -11.15 10.34
CA PRO A 64 11.71 -9.97 11.08
C PRO A 64 10.18 -9.82 11.19
N TYR A 65 9.46 -10.19 10.13
CA TYR A 65 8.01 -10.00 10.01
C TYR A 65 7.16 -11.18 10.49
N PHE A 66 7.78 -12.27 10.92
CA PHE A 66 7.06 -13.34 11.62
C PHE A 66 6.80 -12.89 13.07
N THR A 67 5.70 -13.35 13.65
CA THR A 67 5.44 -13.12 15.07
C THR A 67 6.15 -14.16 15.95
N ILE A 68 6.28 -13.88 17.24
CA ILE A 68 6.84 -14.86 18.18
C ILE A 68 5.96 -16.11 18.34
N GLN A 69 4.64 -15.96 18.20
CA GLN A 69 3.67 -17.04 18.22
C GLN A 69 3.76 -17.88 16.95
N GLU A 70 4.03 -17.25 15.80
CA GLU A 70 4.31 -17.95 14.53
C GLU A 70 5.57 -18.83 14.68
N MET A 71 6.62 -18.33 15.33
CA MET A 71 7.81 -19.13 15.62
C MET A 71 7.47 -20.32 16.53
N ARG A 72 6.75 -20.10 17.64
CA ARG A 72 6.39 -21.18 18.57
C ARG A 72 5.55 -22.28 17.92
N ILE A 73 4.55 -21.89 17.13
CA ILE A 73 3.71 -22.87 16.46
C ILE A 73 4.49 -23.60 15.35
N ALA A 74 5.43 -22.95 14.66
CA ALA A 74 6.30 -23.60 13.70
C ALA A 74 7.07 -24.77 14.32
N PHE A 75 7.74 -24.55 15.45
CA PHE A 75 8.46 -25.62 16.15
C PHE A 75 7.53 -26.70 16.70
N LYS A 76 6.36 -26.32 17.23
CA LYS A 76 5.35 -27.29 17.69
C LYS A 76 4.84 -28.19 16.56
N MET A 77 4.54 -27.61 15.41
CA MET A 77 4.08 -28.35 14.23
C MET A 77 5.18 -29.26 13.67
N ALA A 78 6.44 -28.81 13.68
CA ALA A 78 7.58 -29.62 13.29
C ALA A 78 7.73 -30.87 14.19
N VAL A 79 7.71 -30.70 15.51
CA VAL A 79 7.78 -31.82 16.48
C VAL A 79 6.59 -32.78 16.34
N GLN A 80 5.42 -32.27 15.93
CA GLN A 80 4.24 -33.09 15.63
C GLN A 80 4.31 -33.84 14.27
N GLY A 81 5.40 -33.69 13.51
CA GLY A 81 5.54 -34.30 12.19
C GLY A 81 4.63 -33.69 11.12
N LYS A 82 4.21 -32.43 11.28
CA LYS A 82 3.33 -31.74 10.31
C LYS A 82 4.07 -31.15 9.11
N PHE A 83 5.40 -31.16 9.14
CA PHE A 83 6.25 -30.68 8.06
C PHE A 83 7.18 -31.78 7.58
N ASP A 84 7.40 -31.81 6.28
CA ASP A 84 8.48 -32.58 5.67
C ASP A 84 9.78 -31.76 5.74
N CYS A 85 10.36 -31.70 6.94
CA CYS A 85 11.63 -31.05 7.18
C CYS A 85 12.50 -31.86 8.15
N ASN A 86 13.82 -31.68 8.07
CA ASN A 86 14.71 -32.32 9.01
C ASN A 86 14.57 -31.67 10.40
N ILE A 87 14.08 -32.46 11.36
CA ILE A 87 13.93 -32.07 12.77
C ILE A 87 15.12 -32.47 13.65
N GLU A 88 16.14 -33.10 13.09
CA GLU A 88 17.36 -33.46 13.81
C GLU A 88 18.21 -32.21 14.07
N HIS A 89 18.31 -31.83 15.34
CA HIS A 89 19.10 -30.68 15.78
C HIS A 89 20.51 -31.04 16.25
N TYR A 90 20.87 -32.32 16.36
CA TYR A 90 22.20 -32.79 16.81
C TYR A 90 22.75 -32.02 18.02
N GLU A 91 21.93 -31.85 19.05
CA GLU A 91 22.25 -31.09 20.27
C GLU A 91 22.63 -29.60 20.07
N LYS A 92 22.32 -29.01 18.92
CA LYS A 92 22.57 -27.60 18.61
C LYS A 92 21.35 -26.89 18.04
N PHE A 93 20.98 -25.78 18.66
CA PHE A 93 19.95 -24.88 18.12
C PHE A 93 20.53 -23.94 17.06
N SER A 94 20.95 -24.52 15.93
CA SER A 94 21.67 -23.78 14.88
C SER A 94 20.75 -22.96 13.96
N PRO A 95 21.25 -21.88 13.34
CA PRO A 95 20.55 -21.15 12.27
C PRO A 95 20.01 -22.04 11.14
N LYS A 96 20.76 -23.09 10.77
CA LYS A 96 20.35 -24.07 9.76
C LYS A 96 19.10 -24.85 10.20
N TYR A 97 19.09 -25.33 11.45
CA TYR A 97 17.96 -26.02 12.03
C TYR A 97 16.72 -25.12 12.10
N ILE A 98 16.88 -23.90 12.62
CA ILE A 98 15.81 -22.89 12.68
C ILE A 98 15.23 -22.64 11.29
N SER A 99 16.09 -22.51 10.28
CA SER A 99 15.65 -22.22 8.91
C SER A 99 14.86 -23.34 8.26
N GLY A 100 15.22 -24.60 8.51
CA GLY A 100 14.47 -25.75 8.00
C GLY A 100 13.00 -25.70 8.45
N ILE A 101 12.80 -25.45 9.75
CA ILE A 101 11.46 -25.37 10.35
C ILE A 101 10.71 -24.12 9.91
N MET A 102 11.35 -22.95 9.97
CA MET A 102 10.69 -21.67 9.64
C MET A 102 10.32 -21.58 8.16
N ASN A 103 11.10 -22.16 7.25
CA ASN A 103 10.77 -22.18 5.82
C ASN A 103 9.61 -23.14 5.51
N ALA A 104 9.53 -24.29 6.17
CA ALA A 104 8.38 -25.18 6.07
C ALA A 104 7.10 -24.48 6.60
N TYR A 105 7.21 -23.83 7.75
CA TYR A 105 6.11 -23.03 8.30
C TYR A 105 5.69 -21.87 7.39
N LYS A 106 6.64 -21.12 6.81
CA LYS A 106 6.37 -20.02 5.87
C LYS A 106 5.48 -20.47 4.72
N SER A 107 5.74 -21.66 4.18
CA SER A 107 4.93 -22.23 3.09
C SER A 107 3.49 -22.49 3.53
N LYS A 108 3.29 -23.10 4.71
CA LYS A 108 1.95 -23.33 5.29
C LYS A 108 1.25 -22.03 5.67
N ALA A 109 1.93 -21.09 6.34
CA ALA A 109 1.39 -19.80 6.71
C ALA A 109 0.89 -19.00 5.49
N ASN A 110 1.63 -19.05 4.37
CA ASN A 110 1.21 -18.41 3.13
C ASN A 110 -0.03 -19.04 2.51
N GLN A 111 -0.20 -20.36 2.61
CA GLN A 111 -1.45 -21.03 2.20
C GLN A 111 -2.63 -20.58 3.07
N VAL A 112 -2.44 -20.55 4.40
CA VAL A 112 -3.47 -20.08 5.34
C VAL A 112 -3.86 -18.63 5.05
N ARG A 113 -2.89 -17.73 4.83
CA ARG A 113 -3.15 -16.31 4.49
C ARG A 113 -4.03 -16.15 3.25
N LYS A 114 -3.84 -16.99 2.23
CA LYS A 114 -4.67 -16.95 1.00
C LYS A 114 -6.12 -17.39 1.25
N ASN A 115 -6.36 -18.18 2.29
CA ASN A 115 -7.68 -18.68 2.65
C ASN A 115 -8.41 -17.78 3.66
N ILE A 116 -7.72 -16.82 4.28
CA ILE A 116 -8.36 -15.81 5.13
C ILE A 116 -9.14 -14.86 4.21
N PRO A 117 -10.46 -14.69 4.40
CA PRO A 117 -11.23 -13.70 3.67
C PRO A 117 -10.59 -12.31 3.85
N PRO A 118 -10.54 -11.46 2.81
CA PRO A 118 -10.09 -10.09 2.98
C PRO A 118 -10.90 -9.43 4.12
N PRO A 119 -10.29 -8.53 4.92
CA PRO A 119 -11.04 -7.75 5.88
C PRO A 119 -12.27 -7.15 5.18
N PRO A 120 -13.44 -7.10 5.84
CA PRO A 120 -14.59 -6.41 5.26
C PRO A 120 -14.14 -5.02 4.83
N ASP A 121 -14.49 -4.61 3.61
CA ASP A 121 -14.14 -3.29 3.09
C ASP A 121 -14.51 -2.26 4.16
N GLN A 122 -13.51 -1.54 4.68
CA GLN A 122 -13.80 -0.37 5.50
C GLN A 122 -14.66 0.54 4.61
N PRO A 123 -15.79 1.09 5.12
CA PRO A 123 -16.61 1.96 4.31
C PRO A 123 -15.70 3.06 3.76
N VAL A 124 -15.51 3.07 2.44
CA VAL A 124 -14.68 4.06 1.77
C VAL A 124 -15.17 5.40 2.26
N LYS A 125 -14.31 6.20 2.90
CA LYS A 125 -14.70 7.52 3.39
C LYS A 125 -15.19 8.32 2.18
N HIS A 126 -16.51 8.40 2.02
CA HIS A 126 -17.14 9.18 0.95
C HIS A 126 -16.93 10.65 1.32
N LEU A 127 -15.94 11.28 0.68
CA LEU A 127 -15.82 12.74 0.74
C LEU A 127 -17.09 13.33 0.15
N SER A 128 -17.68 14.28 0.86
CA SER A 128 -18.77 15.12 0.37
C SER A 128 -18.30 15.93 -0.85
N ASP A 129 -19.25 16.37 -1.67
CA ASP A 129 -18.96 17.23 -2.82
C ASP A 129 -18.18 18.49 -2.43
N GLN A 130 -18.45 19.05 -1.25
CA GLN A 130 -17.76 20.24 -0.74
C GLN A 130 -16.31 19.93 -0.34
N GLU A 131 -16.05 18.82 0.37
CA GLU A 131 -14.68 18.40 0.69
C GLU A 131 -13.83 18.16 -0.56
N ILE A 132 -14.43 17.65 -1.64
CA ILE A 132 -13.74 17.43 -2.92
C ILE A 132 -13.36 18.77 -3.57
N VAL A 133 -14.28 19.74 -3.56
CA VAL A 133 -14.05 21.09 -4.07
C VAL A 133 -12.96 21.78 -3.25
N ASP A 134 -13.06 21.75 -1.93
CA ASP A 134 -12.14 22.42 -1.02
C ASP A 134 -10.73 21.86 -1.15
N PHE A 135 -10.59 20.53 -1.17
CA PHE A 135 -9.29 19.88 -1.40
C PHE A 135 -8.66 20.34 -2.71
N THR A 136 -9.44 20.33 -3.81
CA THR A 136 -8.93 20.72 -5.13
C THR A 136 -8.55 22.20 -5.19
N LYS A 137 -9.33 23.06 -4.51
CA LYS A 137 -9.06 24.49 -4.41
C LYS A 137 -7.79 24.76 -3.60
N GLU A 138 -7.64 24.13 -2.44
CA GLU A 138 -6.46 24.26 -1.59
C GLU A 138 -5.19 23.76 -2.28
N ASP A 139 -5.25 22.61 -2.97
CA ASP A 139 -4.14 22.08 -3.76
C ASP A 139 -3.68 23.07 -4.84
N TRP A 140 -4.63 23.68 -5.56
CA TRP A 140 -4.31 24.72 -6.54
C TRP A 140 -3.70 25.96 -5.90
N LEU A 141 -4.34 26.52 -4.86
CA LEU A 141 -3.94 27.78 -4.25
C LEU A 141 -2.59 27.69 -3.53
N ASN A 142 -2.28 26.54 -2.93
CA ASN A 142 -1.02 26.28 -2.24
C ASN A 142 0.07 25.71 -3.16
N GLY A 143 -0.30 25.28 -4.37
CA GLY A 143 0.59 24.67 -5.36
C GLY A 143 1.33 25.66 -6.25
N LYS A 144 2.06 25.12 -7.23
CA LYS A 144 2.72 25.92 -8.28
C LYS A 144 1.69 26.33 -9.34
N ARG A 145 1.10 27.52 -9.18
CA ARG A 145 0.04 28.13 -10.03
C ARG A 145 0.50 28.58 -11.43
N GLN A 146 1.43 27.85 -12.05
CA GLN A 146 2.00 28.19 -13.35
C GLN A 146 1.33 27.45 -14.52
N ASP A 147 0.61 26.36 -14.23
CA ASP A 147 0.02 25.49 -15.24
C ASP A 147 -1.34 24.96 -14.78
N PHE A 148 -2.41 25.50 -15.36
CA PHE A 148 -3.79 25.07 -15.07
C PHE A 148 -4.03 23.59 -15.42
N ASN A 149 -3.21 22.96 -16.27
CA ASN A 149 -3.34 21.53 -16.59
C ASN A 149 -3.08 20.63 -15.38
N ARG A 150 -2.49 21.16 -14.31
CA ARG A 150 -2.18 20.43 -13.07
C ARG A 150 -3.34 20.35 -12.09
N VAL A 151 -4.46 21.06 -12.35
CA VAL A 151 -5.64 21.00 -11.48
C VAL A 151 -6.14 19.56 -11.38
N PHE A 152 -6.11 19.04 -10.16
CA PHE A 152 -6.55 17.70 -9.82
C PHE A 152 -8.08 17.59 -9.86
N ASN A 153 -8.63 16.40 -10.15
CA ASN A 153 -10.08 16.14 -10.14
C ASN A 153 -10.98 17.12 -10.92
N ALA A 154 -10.43 17.80 -11.93
CA ALA A 154 -11.07 18.93 -12.59
C ALA A 154 -12.47 18.63 -13.14
N ASP A 155 -12.67 17.50 -13.83
CA ASP A 155 -13.97 17.15 -14.40
C ASP A 155 -15.05 16.97 -13.32
N LYS A 156 -14.71 16.31 -12.19
CA LYS A 156 -15.63 16.08 -11.08
C LYS A 156 -15.99 17.40 -10.38
N VAL A 157 -15.00 18.23 -10.08
CA VAL A 157 -15.20 19.52 -9.42
C VAL A 157 -15.99 20.48 -10.31
N PHE A 158 -15.71 20.51 -11.62
CA PHE A 158 -16.45 21.32 -12.58
C PHE A 158 -17.94 20.94 -12.58
N LYS A 159 -18.26 19.64 -12.64
CA LYS A 159 -19.64 19.14 -12.57
C LYS A 159 -20.34 19.51 -11.27
N ILE A 160 -19.64 19.39 -10.13
CA ILE A 160 -20.17 19.78 -8.81
C ILE A 160 -20.54 21.27 -8.81
N LEU A 161 -19.60 22.15 -9.20
CA LEU A 161 -19.83 23.59 -9.15
C LEU A 161 -20.87 24.07 -10.17
N LEU A 162 -20.92 23.45 -11.36
CA LEU A 162 -21.96 23.70 -12.35
C LEU A 162 -23.34 23.31 -11.81
N LYS A 163 -23.47 22.12 -11.20
CA LYS A 163 -24.72 21.66 -10.56
C LYS A 163 -25.14 22.57 -9.40
N GLN A 164 -24.19 23.14 -8.67
CA GLN A 164 -24.43 24.11 -7.60
C GLN A 164 -24.77 25.52 -8.12
N GLY A 165 -24.72 25.77 -9.43
CA GLY A 165 -24.95 27.10 -10.02
C GLY A 165 -23.84 28.10 -9.73
N LYS A 166 -22.68 27.65 -9.23
CA LYS A 166 -21.51 28.50 -8.92
C LYS A 166 -20.65 28.80 -10.15
N LEU A 167 -20.82 28.04 -11.22
CA LEU A 167 -20.25 28.31 -12.53
C LEU A 167 -21.37 28.70 -13.49
N ALA A 168 -21.26 29.90 -14.05
CA ALA A 168 -22.09 30.39 -15.13
C ALA A 168 -21.16 31.01 -16.17
N PHE A 169 -21.48 30.81 -17.46
CA PHE A 169 -20.65 31.30 -18.55
C PHE A 169 -21.53 31.94 -19.63
N THR A 170 -21.08 33.09 -20.15
CA THR A 170 -21.60 33.64 -21.39
C THR A 170 -20.93 33.00 -22.60
N GLN A 171 -21.52 33.15 -23.79
CA GLN A 171 -20.93 32.64 -25.02
C GLN A 171 -19.53 33.22 -25.27
N ASP A 172 -19.33 34.52 -25.00
CA ASP A 172 -18.04 35.18 -25.14
C ASP A 172 -16.99 34.62 -24.19
N GLN A 173 -17.35 34.31 -22.95
CA GLN A 173 -16.45 33.70 -21.96
C GLN A 173 -16.02 32.29 -22.36
N ILE A 174 -16.93 31.51 -22.95
CA ILE A 174 -16.63 30.18 -23.48
C ILE A 174 -15.63 30.30 -24.63
N LEU A 175 -15.90 31.18 -25.60
CA LEU A 175 -15.03 31.40 -26.75
C LEU A 175 -13.63 31.89 -26.32
N GLU A 176 -13.57 32.81 -25.36
CA GLU A 176 -12.32 33.30 -24.80
C GLU A 176 -11.53 32.21 -24.08
N THR A 177 -12.21 31.35 -23.31
CA THR A 177 -11.58 30.20 -22.63
C THR A 177 -10.98 29.22 -23.64
N ILE A 178 -11.71 28.90 -24.72
CA ILE A 178 -11.22 28.05 -25.81
C ILE A 178 -10.00 28.68 -26.49
N ARG A 179 -10.04 30.00 -26.74
CA ARG A 179 -8.93 30.74 -27.36
C ARG A 179 -7.66 30.63 -26.51
N VAL A 180 -7.75 30.93 -25.21
CA VAL A 180 -6.62 30.87 -24.28
C VAL A 180 -6.03 29.46 -24.20
N VAL A 181 -6.86 28.42 -24.12
CA VAL A 181 -6.40 27.02 -24.11
C VAL A 181 -5.67 26.65 -25.40
N ARG A 182 -6.20 27.06 -26.57
CA ARG A 182 -5.54 26.79 -27.86
C ARG A 182 -4.21 27.51 -27.99
N GLU A 183 -4.12 28.76 -27.55
CA GLU A 183 -2.87 29.53 -27.54
C GLU A 183 -1.82 28.90 -26.61
N ASP A 184 -2.20 28.49 -25.41
CA ASP A 184 -1.30 27.78 -24.48
C ASP A 184 -0.81 26.45 -25.08
N ASN A 185 -1.69 25.68 -25.72
CA ASN A 185 -1.32 24.45 -26.40
C ASN A 185 -0.34 24.68 -27.55
N LEU A 186 -0.57 25.69 -28.39
CA LEU A 186 0.35 26.04 -29.48
C LEU A 186 1.72 26.48 -28.93
N TYR A 187 1.72 27.27 -27.86
CA TYR A 187 2.95 27.68 -27.19
C TYR A 187 3.75 26.49 -26.66
N ARG A 188 3.08 25.53 -26.00
CA ARG A 188 3.70 24.29 -25.52
C ARG A 188 4.24 23.44 -26.66
N LEU A 189 3.45 23.25 -27.72
CA LEU A 189 3.83 22.46 -28.87
C LEU A 189 5.12 22.98 -29.52
N ASN A 190 5.26 24.30 -29.63
CA ASN A 190 6.45 24.94 -30.21
C ASN A 190 7.71 24.84 -29.33
N LYS A 191 7.57 24.53 -28.04
CA LYS A 191 8.68 24.39 -27.08
C LYS A 191 9.03 22.94 -26.74
N MET A 192 8.24 21.98 -27.22
CA MET A 192 8.46 20.56 -26.97
C MET A 192 9.54 19.98 -27.87
N HIS A 193 10.22 18.95 -27.38
CA HIS A 193 11.11 18.13 -28.20
C HIS A 193 10.29 17.44 -29.33
N PRO A 194 10.83 17.28 -30.55
CA PRO A 194 10.05 16.81 -31.71
C PRO A 194 9.27 15.50 -31.52
N LEU A 195 9.82 14.56 -30.74
CA LEU A 195 9.17 13.28 -30.45
C LEU A 195 7.89 13.45 -29.60
N ASP A 196 7.93 14.32 -28.60
CA ASP A 196 6.78 14.61 -27.74
C ASP A 196 5.76 15.51 -28.47
N ALA A 197 6.26 16.45 -29.27
CA ALA A 197 5.43 17.35 -30.07
C ALA A 197 4.50 16.59 -31.02
N LYS A 198 4.97 15.49 -31.63
CA LYS A 198 4.12 14.66 -32.51
C LYS A 198 2.92 14.09 -31.76
N LYS A 199 3.13 13.49 -30.58
CA LYS A 199 2.05 12.91 -29.78
C LYS A 199 1.11 14.01 -29.27
N PHE A 200 1.66 15.08 -28.72
CA PHE A 200 0.88 16.21 -28.21
C PHE A 200 0.04 16.88 -29.31
N SER A 201 0.56 17.00 -30.54
CA SER A 201 -0.18 17.53 -31.68
C SER A 201 -1.42 16.72 -32.06
N GLN A 202 -1.44 15.42 -31.75
CA GLN A 202 -2.61 14.56 -31.94
C GLN A 202 -3.63 14.75 -30.82
N GLU A 203 -3.17 14.88 -29.56
CA GLU A 203 -4.02 15.10 -28.39
C GLU A 203 -4.77 16.43 -28.48
N ILE A 204 -4.11 17.53 -28.87
CA ILE A 204 -4.75 18.86 -28.99
C ILE A 204 -5.80 18.97 -30.12
N ARG A 205 -5.95 17.93 -30.95
CA ARG A 205 -7.03 17.83 -31.95
C ARG A 205 -8.25 17.10 -31.41
N GLN A 206 -8.14 16.41 -30.27
CA GLN A 206 -9.25 15.70 -29.64
C GLN A 206 -10.11 16.68 -28.85
N GLU A 207 -11.42 16.65 -29.09
CA GLU A 207 -12.36 17.56 -28.42
C GLU A 207 -12.36 17.35 -26.90
N ASP A 208 -12.40 16.10 -26.43
CA ASP A 208 -12.39 15.75 -25.00
C ASP A 208 -11.15 16.32 -24.27
N PHE A 209 -10.00 16.35 -24.95
CA PHE A 209 -8.77 16.89 -24.39
C PHE A 209 -8.89 18.39 -24.18
N ILE A 210 -9.34 19.12 -25.21
CA ILE A 210 -9.56 20.57 -25.15
C ILE A 210 -10.65 20.92 -24.14
N GLU A 211 -11.75 20.15 -24.09
CA GLU A 211 -12.83 20.35 -23.13
C GLU A 211 -12.34 20.23 -21.69
N LEU A 212 -11.54 19.20 -21.38
CA LEU A 212 -10.95 19.03 -20.06
C LEU A 212 -10.04 20.19 -19.69
N GLN A 213 -9.24 20.70 -20.63
CA GLN A 213 -8.38 21.87 -20.42
C GLN A 213 -9.20 23.14 -20.17
N CYS A 214 -10.30 23.35 -20.92
CA CYS A 214 -11.23 24.45 -20.69
C CYS A 214 -11.85 24.38 -19.29
N LYS A 215 -12.29 23.19 -18.85
CA LYS A 215 -12.80 22.98 -17.47
C LYS A 215 -11.76 23.35 -16.42
N LYS A 216 -10.51 22.91 -16.61
CA LYS A 216 -9.40 23.25 -15.70
C LYS A 216 -9.16 24.75 -15.63
N LEU A 217 -9.08 25.43 -16.76
CA LEU A 217 -8.89 26.89 -16.81
C LEU A 217 -10.05 27.63 -16.14
N ALA A 218 -11.29 27.19 -16.37
CA ALA A 218 -12.46 27.76 -15.73
C ALA A 218 -12.43 27.59 -14.20
N LEU A 219 -12.00 26.43 -13.70
CA LEU A 219 -11.85 26.18 -12.27
C LEU A 219 -10.78 27.07 -11.63
N VAL A 220 -9.62 27.24 -12.28
CA VAL A 220 -8.57 28.15 -11.80
C VAL A 220 -9.12 29.57 -11.66
N LYS A 221 -9.78 30.09 -12.71
CA LYS A 221 -10.40 31.43 -12.67
C LYS A 221 -11.39 31.55 -11.51
N TYR A 222 -12.22 30.54 -11.30
CA TYR A 222 -13.16 30.51 -10.18
C TYR A 222 -12.47 30.49 -8.80
N PHE A 223 -11.44 29.65 -8.62
CA PHE A 223 -10.71 29.54 -7.36
C PHE A 223 -9.94 30.80 -6.98
N GLU A 224 -9.43 31.51 -7.97
CA GLU A 224 -8.66 32.74 -7.81
C GLU A 224 -9.55 33.99 -7.70
N GLY A 225 -10.88 33.83 -7.73
CA GLY A 225 -11.83 34.92 -7.55
C GLY A 225 -12.04 35.77 -8.80
N PHE A 226 -11.61 35.29 -9.97
CA PHE A 226 -11.88 35.93 -11.27
C PHE A 226 -13.25 35.56 -11.85
N SER A 227 -14.19 35.08 -11.02
CA SER A 227 -15.45 34.48 -11.49
C SER A 227 -16.44 35.48 -12.07
N GLY A 228 -16.90 35.16 -13.29
CA GLY A 228 -18.27 35.42 -13.78
C GLY A 228 -18.50 36.82 -14.31
#